data_AF-A0A318J6A1-F1
#
_entry.id   AF-A0A318J6A1-F1
#
_cell.length_a   1.000
_cell.length_b   1.000
_cell.length_c   1.000
_cell.angle_alpha   90.00
_cell.angle_beta   90.00
_cell.angle_gamma   90.00
#
_symmetry.space_group_name_H-M   'P 1'
#
loop_
_entity.id
_entity.type
_entity.pdbx_description
1 polymer ?
#
loop_
_entity_poly.entity_id
_entity_poly.type
_entity_poly.pdbx_seq_one_letter_code
_entity_poly.pdbx_strand_id
1 'polypeptide(L)' 'MFEVDWRQAPKGARWWAINEDGQAHWFTPPKTVPFIHIWYADMDPAPDFGYQGDWKESLRECPARLTPAKRKPTL' A
#
# COMPACT_ATOMS: atom_id res chain seq x y z
N MET A 1 -9.53 13.56 12.38
CA MET A 1 -9.66 12.16 11.93
C MET A 1 -9.16 12.12 10.51
N PHE A 2 -8.02 11.48 10.26
CA PHE A 2 -7.44 11.40 8.91
C PHE A 2 -8.08 10.23 8.16
N GLU A 3 -8.14 10.33 6.83
CA GLU A 3 -8.60 9.26 5.96
C GLU A 3 -7.65 9.15 4.77
N VAL A 4 -7.24 7.91 4.46
CA VAL A 4 -6.35 7.63 3.34
C VAL A 4 -7.18 7.57 2.06
N ASP A 5 -6.92 8.47 1.10
CA ASP A 5 -7.57 8.41 -0.21
C ASP A 5 -6.90 7.37 -1.10
N TRP A 6 -7.40 6.14 -1.00
CA TRP A 6 -6.93 4.98 -1.76
C TRP A 6 -7.09 5.11 -3.29
N ARG A 7 -7.81 6.13 -3.80
CA ARG A 7 -7.90 6.41 -5.25
C ARG A 7 -6.58 6.92 -5.82
N GLN A 8 -5.72 7.48 -4.96
CA GLN A 8 -4.38 7.96 -5.33
C GLN A 8 -3.31 6.87 -5.27
N ALA A 9 -3.67 5.69 -4.75
CA ALA A 9 -2.71 4.60 -4.59
C ALA A 9 -2.33 3.98 -5.95
N PRO A 10 -1.06 3.63 -6.18
CA PRO A 10 -0.65 2.95 -7.39
C PRO A 10 -1.29 1.56 -7.48
N LYS A 11 -1.35 1.01 -8.70
CA LYS A 11 -1.98 -0.28 -8.94
C LYS A 11 -1.29 -1.38 -8.13
N GLY A 12 -2.04 -2.01 -7.23
CA GLY A 12 -1.56 -3.11 -6.42
C GLY A 12 -0.98 -2.68 -5.07
N ALA A 13 -1.03 -1.40 -4.71
CA ALA A 13 -0.82 -0.97 -3.34
C ALA A 13 -1.81 -1.66 -2.41
N ARG A 14 -1.30 -2.24 -1.32
CA ARG A 14 -2.08 -2.92 -0.30
C ARG A 14 -2.02 -2.21 1.04
N TRP A 15 -0.94 -1.49 1.31
CA TRP A 15 -0.81 -0.72 2.55
C TRP A 15 -0.34 0.70 2.29
N TRP A 16 -0.61 1.55 3.28
CA TRP A 16 -0.09 2.91 3.40
C TRP A 16 0.46 3.06 4.82
N ALA A 17 1.61 3.71 4.98
CA ALA A 17 2.17 4.04 6.29
C ALA A 17 3.11 5.24 6.21
N ILE A 18 3.41 5.82 7.36
CA ILE A 18 4.43 6.85 7.56
C ILE A 18 5.66 6.22 8.21
N ASN A 19 6.85 6.63 7.77
CA ASN A 19 8.12 6.24 8.37
C ASN A 19 8.53 7.21 9.52
N GLU A 20 9.65 6.93 10.17
CA GLU A 20 10.17 7.75 11.27
C GLU A 20 10.43 9.22 10.87
N ASP A 21 10.76 9.47 9.60
CA ASP A 21 11.01 10.81 9.05
C ASP A 21 9.73 11.58 8.72
N GLY A 22 8.55 11.01 8.98
CA GLY A 22 7.26 11.65 8.66
C GLY A 22 6.86 11.54 7.19
N GLN A 23 7.54 10.70 6.41
CA GLN A 23 7.24 10.50 4.99
C GLN A 23 6.26 9.35 4.81
N ALA A 24 5.22 9.58 4.01
CA ALA A 24 4.23 8.58 3.70
C ALA A 24 4.60 7.77 2.45
N HIS A 25 4.27 6.48 2.47
CA HIS A 25 4.56 5.54 1.38
C HIS A 25 3.41 4.56 1.18
N TRP A 26 3.20 4.17 -0.08
CA TRP A 26 2.40 3.01 -0.48
C TRP A 26 3.27 1.76 -0.50
N PHE A 27 2.73 0.65 -0.02
CA PHE A 27 3.40 -0.65 -0.05
C PHE A 27 2.59 -1.66 -0.83
N THR A 28 3.26 -2.44 -1.69
CA THR A 28 2.63 -3.54 -2.42
C THR A 28 2.79 -4.88 -1.69
N PRO A 29 1.91 -5.87 -1.93
CA PRO A 29 2.13 -7.24 -1.48
C PRO A 29 3.50 -7.75 -1.92
N PRO A 30 4.18 -8.58 -1.11
CA PRO A 30 5.43 -9.20 -1.51
C PRO A 30 5.28 -9.94 -2.84
N LYS A 31 6.21 -9.70 -3.76
CA LYS A 31 6.32 -10.40 -5.04
C LYS A 31 7.62 -11.19 -5.05
N THR A 32 7.61 -12.36 -5.66
CA THR A 32 8.84 -13.12 -5.92
C THR A 32 9.57 -12.48 -7.09
N VAL A 33 10.88 -12.27 -6.94
CA VAL A 33 11.76 -11.86 -8.03
C VAL A 33 12.52 -13.10 -8.47
N PRO A 34 12.13 -13.76 -9.58
CA PRO A 34 12.65 -15.09 -9.94
C PRO A 34 14.17 -15.10 -10.14
N PHE A 35 14.73 -13.99 -10.62
CA PHE A 35 16.15 -13.88 -10.96
C PHE A 35 17.09 -13.84 -9.75
N ILE A 36 16.59 -13.38 -8.59
CA ILE A 36 17.40 -13.20 -7.37
C ILE A 36 16.86 -14.02 -6.18
N HIS A 37 15.83 -14.83 -6.39
CA HIS A 37 15.25 -15.75 -5.39
C HIS A 37 14.84 -15.09 -4.06
N ILE A 38 14.48 -13.81 -4.08
CA ILE A 38 13.97 -13.10 -2.90
C ILE A 38 12.52 -12.65 -3.09
N TRP A 39 11.90 -12.32 -1.96
CA TRP A 39 10.67 -11.56 -1.90
C TRP A 39 11.00 -10.07 -1.79
N TYR A 40 10.24 -9.23 -2.48
CA TYR A 40 10.34 -7.78 -2.36
C TYR A 40 8.96 -7.14 -2.37
N ALA A 41 8.81 -6.05 -1.63
CA ALA A 41 7.63 -5.20 -1.63
C ALA A 41 8.05 -3.81 -2.15
N ASP A 42 7.33 -3.31 -3.14
CA ASP A 42 7.58 -1.96 -3.65
C ASP A 42 7.15 -0.93 -2.61
N MET A 43 7.93 0.15 -2.52
CA MET A 43 7.68 1.32 -1.68
C MET A 43 7.62 2.56 -2.57
N ASP A 44 6.42 3.07 -2.79
CA ASP A 44 6.17 4.25 -3.62
C ASP A 44 5.81 5.45 -2.74
N PRO A 45 6.31 6.67 -3.03
CA PRO A 45 5.93 7.87 -2.28
C PRO A 45 4.41 8.10 -2.26
N ALA A 46 3.89 8.54 -1.12
CA ALA A 46 2.46 8.84 -0.93
C ALA A 46 2.26 10.22 -0.28
N PRO A 47 1.08 10.84 -0.43
CA PRO A 47 0.66 11.94 0.44
C PRO A 47 0.53 11.47 1.90
N ASP A 48 0.80 12.36 2.86
CA ASP A 48 0.68 12.10 4.29
C ASP A 48 -0.78 12.13 4.82
N PHE A 49 -1.70 12.65 4.01
CA PHE A 49 -3.11 12.86 4.34
C PHE A 49 -3.34 13.63 5.66
N GLY A 50 -2.36 14.42 6.09
CA GLY A 50 -2.39 15.16 7.35
C GLY A 50 -2.34 14.27 8.60
N TYR A 51 -1.76 13.07 8.52
CA TYR A 51 -1.53 12.22 9.69
C TYR A 51 -0.59 12.89 10.70
N GLN A 52 -0.98 12.89 11.98
CA GLN A 52 -0.22 13.52 13.08
C GLN A 52 0.04 12.55 14.25
N GLY A 53 -0.18 11.24 14.05
CA GLY A 53 0.00 10.23 15.08
C GLY A 53 1.42 9.65 15.14
N ASP A 54 1.64 8.66 16.01
CA ASP A 54 2.88 7.88 16.02
C ASP A 54 3.02 7.08 14.72
N TRP A 55 4.15 7.23 14.03
CA TRP A 55 4.43 6.52 12.78
C TRP A 55 4.26 5.00 12.92
N LYS A 56 4.50 4.43 14.10
CA LYS A 56 4.32 2.99 14.40
C LYS A 56 2.86 2.54 14.31
N GLU A 57 1.91 3.46 14.50
CA GLU A 57 0.47 3.22 14.46
C GLU A 57 -0.17 3.63 13.12
N SER A 58 0.64 4.12 12.18
CA SER A 58 0.18 4.68 10.91
C SER A 58 -0.28 3.64 9.89
N LEU A 59 0.10 2.36 10.03
CA LEU A 59 -0.18 1.33 9.04
C LEU A 59 -1.68 1.20 8.78
N ARG A 60 -2.09 1.40 7.53
CA ARG A 60 -3.45 1.21 7.04
C ARG A 60 -3.44 0.23 5.89
N GLU A 61 -4.36 -0.73 5.93
CA GLU A 61 -4.58 -1.68 4.84
C GLU A 61 -5.70 -1.20 3.92
N CYS A 62 -5.48 -1.36 2.61
CA CYS A 62 -6.43 -1.01 1.58
C CYS A 62 -7.71 -1.85 1.72
N PRO A 63 -8.89 -1.22 1.81
CA PRO A 63 -10.15 -1.93 1.86
C PRO A 63 -10.31 -2.86 0.65
N ALA A 64 -10.57 -4.15 0.89
CA ALA A 64 -10.63 -5.21 -0.13
C ALA A 64 -11.63 -4.97 -1.28
N ARG A 65 -12.54 -3.99 -1.16
CA ARG A 65 -13.51 -3.62 -2.20
C ARG A 65 -12.92 -2.77 -3.34
N LEU A 66 -11.72 -2.21 -3.19
CA LEU A 66 -11.11 -1.35 -4.21
C LEU A 66 -10.23 -2.11 -5.22
N THR A 67 -9.86 -3.36 -4.92
CA THR A 67 -9.26 -4.25 -5.92
C THR A 67 -10.34 -4.81 -6.83
N PRO A 68 -10.29 -4.61 -8.16
CA PRO A 68 -11.20 -5.31 -9.07
C PRO A 68 -10.95 -6.81 -8.89
N ALA A 69 -11.97 -7.52 -8.42
CA ALA A 69 -11.93 -8.97 -8.31
C ALA A 69 -11.53 -9.55 -9.68
N LYS A 70 -10.49 -10.39 -9.71
CA LYS A 70 -10.20 -11.22 -10.90
C LYS A 70 -11.47 -12.02 -11.18
N ARG A 71 -12.27 -11.60 -12.16
CA ARG A 71 -13.35 -12.43 -12.71
C ARG A 71 -12.68 -13.68 -13.27
N LYS A 72 -13.05 -14.85 -12.76
CA LYS A 72 -12.65 -16.13 -13.35
C LYS A 72 -13.11 -16.13 -14.82
N PRO A 73 -12.30 -16.62 -15.78
CA PRO A 73 -12.81 -16.88 -17.11
C PRO A 73 -13.88 -17.97 -16.99
N THR A 74 -15.10 -17.66 -17.40
CA THR A 74 -16.12 -18.67 -17.64
C THR A 74 -15.71 -19.38 -18.93
N LEU A 75 -15.42 -20.68 -18.82
CA LEU A 75 -15.30 -21.59 -19.96
C LEU A 75 -16.66 -21.76 -20.64
#